data_AF-A0A9N9U5A2-F1
#
_entry.id   AF-A0A9N9U5A2-F1
#
_cell.length_a   1.000
_cell.length_b   1.000
_cell.length_c   1.000
_cell.angle_alpha   90.00
_cell.angle_beta   90.00
_cell.angle_gamma   90.00
#
_symmetry.space_group_name_H-M   'P 1'
#
loop_
_entity.id
_entity.type
_entity.pdbx_description
1 polymer ?
#
loop_
_entity_poly.entity_id
_entity_poly.type
_entity_poly.pdbx_seq_one_letter_code
_entity_poly.pdbx_strand_id
1 'polypeptide(L)'
;MEPNIEEKNLYFSGLPSRSRLVARSNFDVTFKPGNGGIFYPVEKFLSPALPNHPIARLWDGPLRKDIINALDGIDWISIDIVRLGLHENPDRGLPEPEQPHVLLISVANTTWGQGFPAVMSCRRIMEQYGLDDIHCEMKEMVLADLSCELEGPVAERSASAPNEAPNEAPPLAPRLTSQSEVFPEPEYCPGAHYRTMASECLGASIALLDSPTWEGTKGLYLRRKDAGAILALTCRHILFKKGSELSNELYQHNPDTTPRLVIQPGSGTLNDMLEFAETMCRFTERRRATVEARADYTEERRDILLTDLQNELALRSQWRDYVKSIAAPESRIIGHVLFSPKVSPGKSPSGESRLRDWALIELYPNKHQITLSDLKNCVTLTQEKGFMMWSVAYDVTPGYPCILGLIEPL
;
A
#
# COMPACT_ATOMS: atom_id res chain seq x y z
N MET A 1 17.40 -18.76 17.18
CA MET A 1 16.27 -19.22 18.02
C MET A 1 15.01 -19.12 17.17
N GLU A 2 14.10 -20.09 17.24
CA GLU A 2 12.81 -19.97 16.53
C GLU A 2 11.96 -18.84 17.14
N PRO A 3 11.36 -17.95 16.34
CA PRO A 3 10.46 -16.91 16.85
C PRO A 3 9.28 -17.50 17.60
N ASN A 4 8.93 -16.92 18.75
CA ASN A 4 7.75 -17.33 19.51
C ASN A 4 6.45 -16.89 18.78
N ILE A 5 5.29 -17.37 19.25
CA ILE A 5 3.98 -17.08 18.59
C ILE A 5 3.71 -15.58 18.50
N GLU A 6 4.07 -14.84 19.53
CA GLU A 6 3.84 -13.39 19.60
C GLU A 6 4.72 -12.65 18.58
N GLU A 7 6.01 -12.97 18.52
CA GLU A 7 6.93 -12.46 17.52
C GLU A 7 6.46 -12.82 16.11
N LYS A 8 6.07 -14.07 15.86
CA LYS A 8 5.54 -14.50 14.55
C LYS A 8 4.39 -13.63 14.08
N ASN A 9 3.49 -13.24 14.97
CA ASN A 9 2.27 -12.52 14.61
C ASN A 9 2.43 -11.00 14.63
N LEU A 10 3.35 -10.46 15.43
CA LEU A 10 3.47 -9.02 15.66
C LEU A 10 4.75 -8.40 15.11
N TYR A 11 5.70 -9.18 14.62
CA TYR A 11 7.00 -8.67 14.15
C TYR A 11 6.85 -7.64 13.01
N PHE A 12 5.92 -7.85 12.09
CA PHE A 12 5.64 -6.92 10.97
C PHE A 12 4.43 -6.00 11.23
N SER A 13 4.14 -5.70 12.50
CA SER A 13 3.13 -4.68 12.85
C SER A 13 3.47 -3.35 12.18
N GLY A 14 2.48 -2.56 11.77
CA GLY A 14 2.68 -1.33 10.98
C GLY A 14 2.70 -1.52 9.46
N LEU A 15 3.06 -2.72 8.96
CA LEU A 15 3.01 -3.00 7.52
C LEU A 15 1.59 -3.35 7.04
N PRO A 16 1.19 -2.96 5.81
CA PRO A 16 -0.18 -3.16 5.30
C PRO A 16 -0.68 -4.60 5.35
N SER A 17 0.19 -5.59 5.06
CA SER A 17 -0.21 -7.01 5.02
C SER A 17 -0.22 -7.68 6.39
N ARG A 18 0.36 -7.05 7.43
CA ARG A 18 0.58 -7.63 8.77
C ARG A 18 1.02 -9.10 8.72
N SER A 19 1.91 -9.42 7.77
CA SER A 19 2.34 -10.78 7.48
C SER A 19 3.00 -11.44 8.69
N ARG A 20 2.87 -12.76 8.79
CA ARG A 20 3.55 -13.53 9.84
C ARG A 20 5.03 -13.70 9.52
N LEU A 21 5.88 -13.55 10.52
CA LEU A 21 7.32 -13.81 10.41
C LEU A 21 7.57 -15.31 10.35
N VAL A 22 8.34 -15.75 9.36
CA VAL A 22 8.81 -17.13 9.22
C VAL A 22 10.20 -17.27 9.82
N ALA A 23 11.16 -16.46 9.38
CA ALA A 23 12.56 -16.51 9.83
C ALA A 23 13.25 -15.15 9.62
N ARG A 24 14.32 -14.87 10.38
CA ARG A 24 15.14 -13.65 10.26
C ARG A 24 16.59 -13.90 10.64
N SER A 25 17.52 -13.10 10.13
CA SER A 25 18.96 -13.18 10.46
C SER A 25 19.44 -12.13 11.45
N ASN A 26 18.65 -11.09 11.76
CA ASN A 26 19.00 -9.97 12.64
C ASN A 26 18.79 -10.25 14.13
N PHE A 27 19.46 -11.27 14.67
CA PHE A 27 19.25 -11.73 16.06
C PHE A 27 19.66 -10.72 17.14
N ASP A 28 20.47 -9.74 16.78
CA ASP A 28 20.85 -8.59 17.59
C ASP A 28 19.64 -7.69 17.91
N VAL A 29 18.64 -7.64 17.03
CA VAL A 29 17.39 -6.92 17.28
C VAL A 29 16.45 -7.79 18.12
N THR A 30 16.29 -7.40 19.40
CA THR A 30 15.36 -8.04 20.32
C THR A 30 13.92 -7.64 20.00
N PHE A 31 13.07 -8.62 19.68
CA PHE A 31 11.63 -8.39 19.61
C PHE A 31 11.09 -8.03 20.99
N LYS A 32 10.44 -6.86 21.09
CA LYS A 32 9.80 -6.40 22.32
C LYS A 32 8.28 -6.49 22.14
N PRO A 33 7.61 -7.50 22.69
CA PRO A 33 6.17 -7.44 22.81
C PRO A 33 5.80 -6.24 23.70
N GLY A 34 4.71 -5.55 23.39
CA GLY A 34 4.29 -4.33 24.09
C GLY A 34 4.41 -4.48 25.61
N ASN A 35 5.06 -3.51 26.26
CA ASN A 35 5.44 -3.61 27.67
C ASN A 35 4.20 -3.54 28.59
N GLY A 36 3.89 -4.63 29.30
CA GLY A 36 3.28 -4.55 30.64
C GLY A 36 1.91 -3.89 30.75
N GLY A 37 0.99 -4.15 29.82
CA GLY A 37 -0.46 -4.02 30.07
C GLY A 37 -1.20 -2.91 29.33
N ILE A 38 -0.52 -1.96 28.68
CA ILE A 38 -1.06 -1.06 27.65
C ILE A 38 0.10 -0.79 26.67
N PHE A 39 -0.18 -0.46 25.41
CA PHE A 39 0.73 -0.03 24.34
C PHE A 39 1.09 -1.10 23.28
N TYR A 40 0.75 -0.75 22.04
CA TYR A 40 0.82 -1.49 20.78
C TYR A 40 2.24 -1.98 20.43
N PRO A 41 2.39 -3.05 19.61
CA PRO A 41 3.69 -3.43 19.07
C PRO A 41 4.35 -2.26 18.35
N VAL A 42 5.69 -2.16 18.42
CA VAL A 42 6.43 -1.14 17.67
C VAL A 42 6.15 -1.31 16.19
N GLU A 43 5.58 -0.29 15.56
CA GLU A 43 5.20 -0.33 14.15
C GLU A 43 6.44 -0.22 13.28
N LYS A 44 6.53 -1.08 12.26
CA LYS A 44 7.54 -1.06 11.21
C LYS A 44 7.00 -0.33 10.00
N PHE A 45 7.90 0.32 9.26
CA PHE A 45 7.61 0.90 7.96
C PHE A 45 8.68 0.52 6.94
N LEU A 46 8.28 0.56 5.66
CA LEU A 46 9.17 0.27 4.54
C LEU A 46 9.60 1.57 3.88
N SER A 47 10.89 1.66 3.57
CA SER A 47 11.46 2.67 2.70
C SER A 47 12.26 2.02 1.57
N PRO A 48 12.47 2.68 0.43
CA PRO A 48 13.28 2.13 -0.65
C PRO A 48 14.72 1.97 -0.20
N ALA A 49 15.42 1.00 -0.80
CA ALA A 49 16.87 0.93 -0.71
C ALA A 49 17.51 2.24 -1.19
N LEU A 50 18.58 2.67 -0.52
CA LEU A 50 19.31 3.87 -0.90
C LEU A 50 19.98 3.70 -2.29
N PRO A 51 19.84 4.65 -3.23
CA PRO A 51 20.41 4.52 -4.59
C PRO A 51 21.94 4.35 -4.61
N ASN A 52 22.61 4.95 -3.64
CA ASN A 52 24.06 4.92 -3.45
C ASN A 52 24.55 3.69 -2.66
N HIS A 53 23.64 2.83 -2.19
CA HIS A 53 24.02 1.59 -1.51
C HIS A 53 24.63 0.59 -2.50
N PRO A 54 25.73 -0.11 -2.18
CA PRO A 54 26.37 -1.06 -3.09
C PRO A 54 25.44 -2.15 -3.63
N ILE A 55 24.35 -2.48 -2.93
CA ILE A 55 23.34 -3.43 -3.40
C ILE A 55 22.71 -3.03 -4.74
N ALA A 56 22.48 -1.74 -4.99
CA ALA A 56 21.78 -1.27 -6.19
C ALA A 56 22.53 -1.66 -7.48
N ARG A 57 23.87 -1.63 -7.45
CA ARG A 57 24.72 -2.05 -8.57
C ARG A 57 24.99 -3.56 -8.61
N LEU A 58 24.94 -4.25 -7.48
CA LEU A 58 25.28 -5.68 -7.38
C LEU A 58 24.08 -6.58 -7.67
N TRP A 59 22.86 -6.10 -7.41
CA TRP A 59 21.65 -6.90 -7.49
C TRP A 59 21.41 -7.50 -8.88
N ASP A 60 21.48 -6.70 -9.94
CA ASP A 60 21.25 -7.18 -11.31
C ASP A 60 22.44 -7.96 -11.91
N GLY A 61 23.28 -8.54 -11.05
CA GLY A 61 24.43 -9.36 -11.40
C GLY A 61 24.39 -10.78 -10.79
N PRO A 62 25.57 -11.40 -10.59
CA PRO A 62 25.69 -12.75 -10.04
C PRO A 62 25.04 -12.94 -8.66
N LEU A 63 25.00 -11.88 -7.85
CA LEU A 63 24.38 -11.89 -6.52
C LEU A 63 22.93 -12.37 -6.55
N ARG A 64 22.08 -11.81 -7.41
CA ARG A 64 20.66 -12.20 -7.50
C ARG A 64 20.51 -13.66 -7.90
N LYS A 65 21.37 -14.16 -8.79
CA LYS A 65 21.37 -15.57 -9.19
C LYS A 65 21.71 -16.47 -8.00
N ASP A 66 22.74 -16.12 -7.23
CA ASP A 66 23.16 -16.91 -6.07
C ASP A 66 22.09 -16.91 -4.97
N ILE A 67 21.42 -15.76 -4.74
CA ILE A 67 20.28 -15.67 -3.82
C ILE A 67 19.11 -16.55 -4.29
N ILE A 68 18.76 -16.51 -5.58
CA ILE A 68 17.70 -17.39 -6.13
C ILE A 68 18.07 -18.86 -5.95
N ASN A 69 19.32 -19.24 -6.20
CA ASN A 69 19.80 -20.61 -5.99
C ASN A 69 19.76 -21.02 -4.52
N ALA A 70 20.03 -20.10 -3.59
CA ALA A 70 19.96 -20.36 -2.14
C ALA A 70 18.53 -20.57 -1.63
N LEU A 71 17.53 -20.14 -2.41
CA LEU A 71 16.11 -20.34 -2.15
C LEU A 71 15.54 -21.54 -2.93
N ASP A 72 16.39 -22.37 -3.54
CA ASP A 72 15.94 -23.58 -4.21
C ASP A 72 15.24 -24.53 -3.22
N GLY A 73 14.09 -25.06 -3.62
CA GLY A 73 13.20 -25.85 -2.75
C GLY A 73 12.36 -25.05 -1.75
N ILE A 74 12.42 -23.71 -1.76
CA ILE A 74 11.50 -22.83 -1.02
C ILE A 74 10.45 -22.28 -1.99
N ASP A 75 9.17 -22.31 -1.59
CA ASP A 75 8.06 -21.75 -2.37
C ASP A 75 7.95 -20.23 -2.17
N TRP A 76 8.97 -19.51 -2.65
CA TRP A 76 9.06 -18.06 -2.54
C TRP A 76 8.29 -17.34 -3.66
N ILE A 77 7.70 -16.20 -3.32
CA ILE A 77 6.81 -15.40 -4.16
C ILE A 77 7.49 -14.11 -4.62
N SER A 78 8.10 -13.38 -3.68
CA SER A 78 8.81 -12.13 -3.95
C SER A 78 10.13 -12.07 -3.17
N ILE A 79 11.09 -11.35 -3.74
CA ILE A 79 12.34 -10.99 -3.09
C ILE A 79 12.51 -9.49 -3.28
N ASP A 80 12.43 -8.75 -2.19
CA ASP A 80 12.40 -7.30 -2.16
C ASP A 80 13.62 -6.78 -1.38
N ILE A 81 14.35 -5.82 -1.95
CA ILE A 81 15.41 -5.11 -1.23
C ILE A 81 14.83 -3.79 -0.74
N VAL A 82 14.65 -3.69 0.56
CA VAL A 82 13.97 -2.56 1.21
C VAL A 82 14.77 -2.10 2.41
N ARG A 83 14.44 -0.94 2.95
CA ARG A 83 14.83 -0.54 4.30
C ARG A 83 13.65 -0.73 5.23
N LEU A 84 13.90 -1.34 6.38
CA LEU A 84 12.87 -1.67 7.36
C LEU A 84 13.09 -0.87 8.64
N GLY A 85 12.39 0.27 8.75
CA GLY A 85 12.48 1.15 9.90
C GLY A 85 11.53 0.76 11.02
N LEU A 86 11.82 1.23 12.23
CA LEU A 86 10.94 1.16 13.40
C LEU A 86 10.41 2.56 13.72
N HIS A 87 9.12 2.67 14.01
CA HIS A 87 8.53 3.84 14.68
C HIS A 87 8.93 3.83 16.15
N GLU A 88 10.17 4.25 16.44
CA GLU A 88 10.57 4.48 17.83
C GLU A 88 9.94 5.77 18.36
N ASN A 89 9.53 5.74 19.63
CA ASN A 89 9.09 6.94 20.33
C ASN A 89 10.32 7.85 20.51
N PRO A 90 10.38 9.06 19.91
CA PRO A 90 11.62 9.82 19.84
C PRO A 90 12.03 10.53 21.15
N ASP A 91 11.41 10.15 22.28
CA ASP A 91 11.58 10.62 23.67
C ASP A 91 12.98 10.46 24.27
N ARG A 92 13.99 10.05 23.48
CA ARG A 92 15.31 9.75 24.02
C ARG A 92 16.46 10.57 23.44
N GLY A 93 16.19 11.58 22.61
CA GLY A 93 17.28 12.31 21.93
C GLY A 93 18.23 11.36 21.19
N LEU A 94 17.68 10.22 20.76
CA LEU A 94 18.42 9.18 20.07
C LEU A 94 18.59 9.60 18.60
N PRO A 95 19.60 9.06 17.91
CA PRO A 95 19.78 9.27 16.47
C PRO A 95 18.49 8.98 15.69
N GLU A 96 18.38 9.49 14.46
CA GLU A 96 17.32 9.07 13.54
C GLU A 96 17.20 7.53 13.56
N PRO A 97 15.96 6.98 13.61
CA PRO A 97 15.77 5.54 13.73
C PRO A 97 16.51 4.85 12.60
N GLU A 98 17.44 3.96 12.96
CA GLU A 98 18.20 3.18 11.99
C GLU A 98 17.19 2.42 11.11
N GLN A 99 17.32 2.58 9.78
CA GLN A 99 16.51 1.86 8.81
C GLN A 99 17.43 0.89 8.06
N PRO A 100 17.75 -0.27 8.65
CA PRO A 100 18.66 -1.22 8.04
C PRO A 100 18.10 -1.72 6.71
N HIS A 101 19.00 -1.99 5.78
CA HIS A 101 18.66 -2.68 4.54
C HIS A 101 18.32 -4.14 4.84
N VAL A 102 17.22 -4.61 4.26
CA VAL A 102 16.69 -5.95 4.45
C VAL A 102 16.39 -6.55 3.07
N LEU A 103 16.87 -7.76 2.86
CA LEU A 103 16.37 -8.68 1.86
C LEU A 103 15.11 -9.35 2.41
N LEU A 104 13.96 -8.87 1.99
CA LEU A 104 12.66 -9.35 2.44
C LEU A 104 12.13 -10.41 1.46
N ILE A 105 11.93 -11.63 1.94
CA ILE A 105 11.48 -12.77 1.15
C ILE A 105 10.04 -13.10 1.52
N SER A 106 9.12 -13.05 0.56
CA SER A 106 7.73 -13.49 0.78
C SER A 106 7.58 -14.95 0.36
N VAL A 107 6.91 -15.78 1.17
CA VAL A 107 6.73 -17.23 0.91
C VAL A 107 5.27 -17.65 1.08
N ALA A 108 4.82 -18.64 0.32
CA ALA A 108 3.45 -19.15 0.40
C ALA A 108 3.27 -20.10 1.59
N ASN A 109 4.02 -21.21 1.60
CA ASN A 109 3.94 -22.25 2.63
C ASN A 109 5.36 -22.69 3.01
N THR A 110 5.87 -22.17 4.12
CA THR A 110 7.23 -22.48 4.58
C THR A 110 7.29 -22.49 6.09
N THR A 111 7.85 -23.55 6.66
CA THR A 111 8.07 -23.66 8.11
C THR A 111 9.36 -22.95 8.52
N TRP A 112 9.50 -22.60 9.80
CA TRP A 112 10.77 -22.06 10.31
C TRP A 112 11.95 -22.99 10.02
N GLY A 113 11.76 -24.31 10.16
CA GLY A 113 12.82 -25.31 9.93
C GLY A 113 13.37 -25.32 8.50
N GLN A 114 12.55 -24.93 7.51
CA GLN A 114 12.97 -24.77 6.11
C GLN A 114 13.45 -23.34 5.82
N GLY A 115 12.72 -22.34 6.31
CA GLY A 115 12.99 -20.93 6.02
C GLY A 115 14.27 -20.42 6.70
N PHE A 116 14.59 -20.89 7.91
CA PHE A 116 15.75 -20.41 8.65
C PHE A 116 17.09 -20.76 7.97
N PRO A 117 17.35 -22.02 7.56
CA PRO A 117 18.53 -22.35 6.75
C PRO A 117 18.65 -21.51 5.47
N ALA A 118 17.54 -21.27 4.78
CA ALA A 118 17.50 -20.49 3.55
C ALA A 118 17.84 -19.01 3.79
N VAL A 119 17.24 -18.39 4.81
CA VAL A 119 17.53 -17.02 5.26
C VAL A 119 19.00 -16.85 5.62
N MET A 120 19.58 -17.80 6.37
CA MET A 120 20.99 -17.75 6.75
C MET A 120 21.93 -17.98 5.55
N SER A 121 21.53 -18.82 4.59
CA SER A 121 22.28 -19.00 3.35
C SER A 121 22.31 -17.70 2.53
N CYS A 122 21.16 -17.03 2.39
CA CYS A 122 21.07 -15.73 1.73
C CYS A 122 21.94 -14.68 2.43
N ARG A 123 21.91 -14.63 3.77
CA ARG A 123 22.75 -13.72 4.56
C ARG A 123 24.25 -13.95 4.30
N ARG A 124 24.70 -15.21 4.29
CA ARG A 124 26.10 -15.55 4.01
C ARG A 124 26.52 -15.18 2.59
N ILE A 125 25.62 -15.30 1.63
CA ILE A 125 25.87 -14.85 0.25
C ILE A 125 26.04 -13.33 0.23
N MET A 126 25.16 -12.56 0.89
CA MET A 126 25.32 -11.10 0.98
C MET A 126 26.70 -10.71 1.56
N GLU A 127 27.13 -11.37 2.64
CA GLU A 127 28.45 -11.16 3.26
C GLU A 127 29.61 -11.48 2.27
N GLN A 128 29.50 -12.54 1.47
CA GLN A 128 30.51 -12.87 0.44
C GLN A 128 30.66 -11.79 -0.63
N TYR A 129 29.59 -11.06 -0.92
CA TYR A 129 29.59 -9.91 -1.84
C TYR A 129 29.93 -8.58 -1.15
N GLY A 130 30.32 -8.61 0.13
CA GLY A 130 30.69 -7.44 0.93
C GLY A 130 29.51 -6.57 1.38
N LEU A 131 28.34 -7.19 1.59
CA LEU A 131 27.08 -6.56 2.00
C LEU A 131 26.70 -6.99 3.43
N ASP A 132 27.64 -6.81 4.36
CA ASP A 132 27.49 -7.21 5.76
C ASP A 132 26.40 -6.43 6.52
N ASP A 133 25.92 -5.33 5.96
CA ASP A 133 24.87 -4.48 6.51
C ASP A 133 23.44 -4.88 6.10
N ILE A 134 23.28 -5.89 5.23
CA ILE A 134 21.96 -6.35 4.78
C ILE A 134 21.50 -7.60 5.52
N HIS A 135 20.44 -7.48 6.32
CA HIS A 135 19.81 -8.64 6.95
C HIS A 135 18.82 -9.32 6.01
N CYS A 136 18.50 -10.59 6.29
CA CYS A 136 17.53 -11.36 5.53
C CYS A 136 16.35 -11.70 6.44
N GLU A 137 15.14 -11.43 5.96
CA GLU A 137 13.89 -11.70 6.68
C GLU A 137 12.89 -12.38 5.75
N MET A 138 12.13 -13.33 6.28
CA MET A 138 11.18 -14.13 5.53
C MET A 138 9.79 -14.02 6.16
N LYS A 139 8.77 -13.72 5.34
CA LYS A 139 7.39 -13.51 5.77
C LYS A 139 6.40 -14.35 4.98
N GLU A 140 5.34 -14.79 5.62
CA GLU A 140 4.21 -15.45 4.96
C GLU A 140 3.48 -14.45 4.04
N MET A 141 3.10 -14.92 2.86
CA MET A 141 2.20 -14.23 1.96
C MET A 141 1.14 -15.22 1.51
N VAL A 142 -0.11 -14.94 1.89
CA VAL A 142 -1.25 -15.73 1.44
C VAL A 142 -1.54 -15.35 0.00
N LEU A 143 -1.20 -16.23 -0.94
CA LEU A 143 -1.79 -16.18 -2.25
C LEU A 143 -3.23 -16.65 -2.11
N ALA A 144 -4.19 -15.81 -2.51
CA ALA A 144 -5.55 -16.31 -2.71
C ALA A 144 -5.47 -17.37 -3.81
N ASP A 145 -5.77 -18.63 -3.49
CA ASP A 145 -5.74 -19.73 -4.45
C ASP A 145 -6.87 -19.51 -5.47
N LEU A 146 -6.52 -18.91 -6.61
CA LEU A 146 -7.46 -18.65 -7.70
C LEU A 146 -7.79 -19.93 -8.49
N SER A 147 -7.17 -21.08 -8.16
CA SER A 147 -7.20 -22.27 -9.01
C SER A 147 -8.21 -23.36 -8.61
N CYS A 148 -8.86 -23.28 -7.44
CA CYS A 148 -9.82 -24.30 -6.98
C CYS A 148 -11.21 -23.72 -6.73
N GLU A 149 -12.26 -24.48 -7.10
CA GLU A 149 -13.73 -24.24 -7.04
C GLU A 149 -14.40 -23.83 -8.37
N LEU A 150 -14.10 -24.55 -9.44
CA LEU A 150 -15.03 -24.69 -10.56
C LEU A 150 -16.14 -25.63 -10.08
N GLU A 151 -17.30 -25.10 -9.67
CA GLU A 151 -18.64 -25.70 -9.83
C GLU A 151 -19.66 -25.00 -8.92
N GLY A 152 -20.60 -24.29 -9.53
CA GLY A 152 -21.73 -23.67 -8.85
C GLY A 152 -22.67 -22.98 -9.85
N PRO A 153 -24.00 -23.08 -9.71
CA PRO A 153 -24.94 -22.73 -10.75
C PRO A 153 -25.18 -21.21 -10.87
N VAL A 154 -25.37 -20.77 -12.13
CA VAL A 154 -25.54 -19.39 -12.57
C VAL A 154 -26.99 -18.95 -12.43
N ALA A 155 -27.23 -17.73 -11.94
CA ALA A 155 -28.55 -17.09 -11.94
C ALA A 155 -28.56 -15.95 -12.97
N GLU A 156 -29.46 -16.05 -13.94
CA GLU A 156 -29.68 -15.08 -15.02
C GLU A 156 -30.30 -13.77 -14.51
N ARG A 157 -29.87 -12.62 -15.06
CA ARG A 157 -30.70 -11.41 -15.10
C ARG A 157 -30.67 -10.77 -16.48
N SER A 158 -31.88 -10.44 -16.94
CA SER A 158 -32.19 -9.75 -18.20
C SER A 158 -31.59 -8.34 -18.29
N ALA A 159 -31.12 -8.03 -19.49
CA ALA A 159 -30.65 -6.72 -19.91
C ALA A 159 -31.81 -5.79 -20.33
N SER A 160 -31.63 -4.48 -20.10
CA SER A 160 -32.39 -3.44 -20.78
C SER A 160 -31.50 -2.24 -21.17
N ALA A 161 -31.28 -2.13 -22.48
CA ALA A 161 -31.09 -0.94 -23.32
C ALA A 161 -29.90 0.03 -23.11
N PRO A 162 -29.43 0.68 -24.19
CA PRO A 162 -28.07 1.20 -24.33
C PRO A 162 -27.96 2.67 -23.93
N ASN A 163 -26.84 3.01 -23.31
CA ASN A 163 -26.29 4.35 -23.36
C ASN A 163 -24.79 4.20 -23.62
N GLU A 164 -24.26 5.04 -24.51
CA GLU A 164 -22.83 5.17 -24.75
C GLU A 164 -22.07 5.09 -23.43
N ALA A 165 -21.03 4.24 -23.38
CA ALA A 165 -20.15 4.17 -22.23
C ALA A 165 -19.67 5.59 -21.89
N PRO A 166 -19.95 6.12 -20.68
CA PRO A 166 -19.50 7.45 -20.34
C PRO A 166 -17.97 7.46 -20.36
N ASN A 167 -17.35 8.21 -21.28
CA ASN A 167 -15.89 8.37 -21.35
C ASN A 167 -15.32 9.29 -20.26
N GLU A 168 -16.17 9.70 -19.32
CA GLU A 168 -15.90 10.68 -18.29
C GLU A 168 -16.55 10.24 -16.97
N ALA A 169 -15.89 10.56 -15.86
CA ALA A 169 -16.52 10.46 -14.54
C ALA A 169 -17.66 11.49 -14.42
N PRO A 170 -18.60 11.32 -13.47
CA PRO A 170 -19.63 12.33 -13.24
C PRO A 170 -19.01 13.73 -13.04
N PRO A 171 -19.54 14.81 -13.65
CA PRO A 171 -18.88 16.13 -13.68
C PRO A 171 -18.56 16.75 -12.31
N LEU A 172 -19.30 16.34 -11.28
CA LEU A 172 -19.15 16.82 -9.90
C LEU A 172 -18.44 15.81 -8.99
N ALA A 173 -17.93 14.70 -9.54
CA ALA A 173 -17.20 13.70 -8.78
C ALA A 173 -15.90 14.31 -8.22
N PRO A 174 -15.62 14.18 -6.91
CA PRO A 174 -14.34 14.62 -6.34
C PRO A 174 -13.17 13.95 -7.06
N ARG A 175 -12.12 14.69 -7.39
CA ARG A 175 -10.99 14.15 -8.17
C ARG A 175 -9.98 13.46 -7.26
N LEU A 176 -9.27 12.46 -7.80
CA LEU A 176 -8.07 11.91 -7.19
C LEU A 176 -7.03 13.01 -7.10
N THR A 177 -6.43 13.13 -5.91
CA THR A 177 -5.51 14.22 -5.62
C THR A 177 -4.06 13.81 -5.93
N SER A 178 -3.28 14.74 -6.48
CA SER A 178 -1.82 14.64 -6.47
C SER A 178 -1.31 14.76 -5.04
N GLN A 179 -0.26 14.01 -4.68
CA GLN A 179 0.28 14.02 -3.32
C GLN A 179 0.60 15.47 -2.81
N SER A 180 0.39 15.67 -1.50
CA SER A 180 0.69 16.83 -0.64
C SER A 180 -0.08 18.15 -0.76
N GLU A 181 -0.74 18.52 -1.87
CA GLU A 181 -1.23 19.91 -1.99
C GLU A 181 -2.56 20.22 -1.30
N VAL A 182 -3.46 19.25 -1.13
CA VAL A 182 -4.81 19.54 -0.61
C VAL A 182 -4.87 19.58 0.92
N PHE A 183 -3.92 18.92 1.59
CA PHE A 183 -3.87 18.83 3.05
C PHE A 183 -2.40 18.87 3.48
N PRO A 184 -1.83 20.05 3.76
CA PRO A 184 -0.51 20.12 4.38
C PRO A 184 -0.58 19.32 5.69
N GLU A 185 0.24 18.29 5.78
CA GLU A 185 0.30 17.47 6.99
C GLU A 185 0.77 18.35 8.16
N PRO A 186 0.10 18.33 9.32
CA PRO A 186 0.87 18.34 10.56
C PRO A 186 1.76 17.10 10.48
N GLU A 187 3.06 17.19 10.80
CA GLU A 187 4.11 16.16 10.62
C GLU A 187 3.80 14.74 11.16
N TYR A 188 2.61 14.53 11.69
CA TYR A 188 2.07 13.33 12.31
C TYR A 188 0.58 13.11 12.01
N CYS A 189 0.26 12.26 11.04
CA CYS A 189 -1.07 11.68 10.96
C CYS A 189 -0.97 10.17 10.71
N PRO A 190 -1.27 9.32 11.72
CA PRO A 190 -1.65 7.95 11.46
C PRO A 190 -2.69 7.94 10.31
N GLY A 191 -2.57 7.02 9.36
CA GLY A 191 -3.48 6.97 8.20
C GLY A 191 -2.97 7.61 6.90
N ALA A 192 -1.67 7.89 6.75
CA ALA A 192 -1.08 8.26 5.46
C ALA A 192 -1.43 7.25 4.33
N HIS A 193 -1.56 5.96 4.68
CA HIS A 193 -2.03 4.93 3.75
C HIS A 193 -3.48 5.14 3.27
N TYR A 194 -4.38 5.70 4.10
CA TYR A 194 -5.76 6.01 3.70
C TYR A 194 -5.84 7.18 2.71
N ARG A 195 -4.92 8.14 2.78
CA ARG A 195 -4.83 9.20 1.76
C ARG A 195 -4.40 8.62 0.41
N THR A 196 -3.54 7.60 0.41
CA THR A 196 -3.12 6.87 -0.80
C THR A 196 -4.30 6.21 -1.51
N MET A 197 -5.31 5.76 -0.75
CA MET A 197 -6.52 5.15 -1.33
C MET A 197 -7.35 6.15 -2.16
N ALA A 198 -7.23 7.45 -1.87
CA ALA A 198 -7.93 8.52 -2.58
C ALA A 198 -7.02 9.36 -3.48
N SER A 199 -5.80 8.88 -3.78
CA SER A 199 -4.83 9.58 -4.61
C SER A 199 -4.56 8.85 -5.93
N GLU A 200 -3.75 9.47 -6.76
CA GLU A 200 -3.26 8.92 -8.02
C GLU A 200 -2.17 7.85 -7.80
N CYS A 201 -1.74 7.61 -6.57
CA CYS A 201 -0.67 6.67 -6.27
C CYS A 201 -1.03 5.21 -6.61
N LEU A 202 0.00 4.44 -6.89
CA LEU A 202 -0.07 2.99 -6.97
C LEU A 202 -0.42 2.42 -5.59
N GLY A 203 -1.02 1.24 -5.56
CA GLY A 203 -1.37 0.60 -4.29
C GLY A 203 -2.76 0.94 -3.77
N ALA A 204 -3.46 1.88 -4.40
CA ALA A 204 -4.84 2.24 -4.01
C ALA A 204 -5.82 1.08 -4.24
N SER A 205 -6.75 0.90 -3.30
CA SER A 205 -7.86 -0.06 -3.41
C SER A 205 -8.77 0.31 -4.58
N ILE A 206 -9.14 -0.67 -5.39
CA ILE A 206 -10.12 -0.56 -6.48
C ILE A 206 -11.12 -1.70 -6.40
N ALA A 207 -12.31 -1.45 -6.93
CA ALA A 207 -13.35 -2.46 -7.09
C ALA A 207 -14.18 -2.18 -8.35
N LEU A 208 -15.00 -3.14 -8.77
CA LEU A 208 -16.06 -2.85 -9.73
C LEU A 208 -17.23 -2.14 -9.06
N LEU A 209 -17.90 -1.26 -9.80
CA LEU A 209 -19.12 -0.61 -9.34
C LEU A 209 -20.20 -1.63 -8.93
N ASP A 210 -20.35 -2.71 -9.71
CA ASP A 210 -21.37 -3.76 -9.47
C ASP A 210 -21.03 -4.69 -8.30
N SER A 211 -19.77 -4.73 -7.88
CA SER A 211 -19.31 -5.54 -6.75
C SER A 211 -18.34 -4.73 -5.89
N PRO A 212 -18.83 -3.67 -5.23
CA PRO A 212 -17.98 -2.60 -4.76
C PRO A 212 -17.23 -2.93 -3.47
N THR A 213 -17.47 -4.09 -2.87
CA THR A 213 -16.73 -4.66 -1.72
C THR A 213 -15.77 -5.79 -2.13
N TRP A 214 -15.71 -6.15 -3.42
CA TRP A 214 -14.72 -7.08 -3.95
C TRP A 214 -13.53 -6.26 -4.43
N GLU A 215 -12.51 -6.19 -3.58
CA GLU A 215 -11.45 -5.23 -3.71
C GLU A 215 -10.14 -5.88 -4.14
N GLY A 216 -9.32 -5.08 -4.80
CA GLY A 216 -7.92 -5.38 -5.04
C GLY A 216 -7.17 -4.08 -5.30
N THR A 217 -5.98 -4.20 -5.88
CA THR A 217 -5.05 -3.08 -5.94
C THR A 217 -4.89 -2.54 -7.36
N LYS A 218 -4.92 -1.22 -7.50
CA LYS A 218 -4.47 -0.52 -8.70
C LYS A 218 -2.95 -0.64 -8.80
N GLY A 219 -2.49 -1.33 -9.84
CA GLY A 219 -1.09 -1.45 -10.20
C GLY A 219 -0.63 -0.29 -11.09
N LEU A 220 0.30 -0.57 -12.01
CA LEU A 220 1.01 0.42 -12.82
C LEU A 220 0.12 1.18 -13.80
N TYR A 221 0.45 2.43 -14.04
CA TYR A 221 0.00 3.18 -15.21
C TYR A 221 0.82 2.83 -16.44
N LEU A 222 0.12 2.59 -17.55
CA LEU A 222 0.67 2.27 -18.86
C LEU A 222 0.17 3.29 -19.89
N ARG A 223 1.02 3.63 -20.86
CA ARG A 223 0.66 4.55 -21.96
C ARG A 223 0.51 3.79 -23.25
N ARG A 224 -0.66 3.92 -23.89
CA ARG A 224 -0.89 3.39 -25.24
C ARG A 224 -0.10 4.21 -26.27
N LYS A 225 0.68 3.51 -27.11
CA LYS A 225 1.52 4.14 -28.15
C LYS A 225 0.71 4.84 -29.25
N ASP A 226 -0.49 4.33 -29.53
CA ASP A 226 -1.35 4.72 -30.64
C ASP A 226 -2.32 5.85 -30.28
N ALA A 227 -2.93 5.78 -29.09
CA ALA A 227 -4.00 6.68 -28.67
C ALA A 227 -3.58 7.71 -27.61
N GLY A 228 -2.40 7.57 -27.00
CA GLY A 228 -1.98 8.39 -25.85
C GLY A 228 -2.79 8.14 -24.57
N ALA A 229 -3.85 7.32 -24.64
CA ALA A 229 -4.66 6.94 -23.49
C ALA A 229 -3.81 6.31 -22.39
N ILE A 230 -4.12 6.70 -21.15
CA ILE A 230 -3.47 6.17 -19.96
C ILE A 230 -4.35 5.08 -19.37
N LEU A 231 -3.74 3.91 -19.20
CA LEU A 231 -4.38 2.74 -18.65
C LEU A 231 -3.84 2.46 -17.26
N ALA A 232 -4.68 1.97 -16.36
CA ALA A 232 -4.23 1.33 -15.13
C ALA A 232 -4.22 -0.20 -15.30
N LEU A 233 -3.13 -0.84 -14.87
CA LEU A 233 -2.96 -2.27 -14.82
C LEU A 233 -3.44 -2.79 -13.45
N THR A 234 -4.17 -3.90 -13.46
CA THR A 234 -4.53 -4.64 -12.24
C THR A 234 -4.64 -6.13 -12.57
N CYS A 235 -4.89 -6.96 -11.55
CA CYS A 235 -5.13 -8.39 -11.77
C CYS A 235 -6.55 -8.62 -12.30
N ARG A 236 -6.72 -9.62 -13.16
CA ARG A 236 -8.04 -9.95 -13.72
C ARG A 236 -9.00 -10.40 -12.63
N HIS A 237 -8.55 -11.20 -11.66
CA HIS A 237 -9.41 -11.70 -10.60
C HIS A 237 -10.08 -10.60 -9.74
N ILE A 238 -9.52 -9.39 -9.74
CA ILE A 238 -10.10 -8.23 -9.04
C ILE A 238 -11.34 -7.73 -9.79
N LEU A 239 -11.33 -7.80 -11.12
CA LEU A 239 -12.40 -7.28 -11.96
C LEU A 239 -13.33 -8.39 -12.47
N PHE A 240 -12.95 -9.65 -12.41
CA PHE A 240 -13.75 -10.76 -12.93
C PHE A 240 -13.97 -11.77 -11.82
N LYS A 241 -15.03 -11.53 -11.04
CA LYS A 241 -15.43 -12.44 -9.98
C LYS A 241 -15.70 -13.81 -10.56
N LYS A 242 -15.20 -14.82 -9.87
CA LYS A 242 -15.48 -16.21 -10.17
C LYS A 242 -17.00 -16.50 -10.15
N GLY A 243 -17.45 -17.31 -11.10
CA GLY A 243 -18.89 -17.62 -11.26
C GLY A 243 -19.71 -16.53 -11.96
N SER A 244 -19.11 -15.40 -12.34
CA SER A 244 -19.74 -14.49 -13.31
C SER A 244 -19.74 -15.10 -14.71
N GLU A 245 -20.68 -14.67 -15.56
CA GLU A 245 -20.78 -15.09 -16.97
C GLU A 245 -19.44 -14.90 -17.72
N LEU A 246 -18.63 -13.91 -17.32
CA LEU A 246 -17.34 -13.57 -17.92
C LEU A 246 -16.14 -14.18 -17.17
N SER A 247 -16.32 -15.13 -16.26
CA SER A 247 -15.29 -15.55 -15.29
C SER A 247 -13.98 -16.05 -15.92
N ASN A 248 -13.97 -16.51 -17.18
CA ASN A 248 -12.72 -16.75 -17.92
C ASN A 248 -12.79 -16.48 -19.43
N GLU A 249 -13.62 -15.53 -19.84
CA GLU A 249 -13.69 -15.12 -21.24
C GLU A 249 -12.72 -13.99 -21.55
N LEU A 250 -12.28 -13.93 -22.81
CA LEU A 250 -11.57 -12.75 -23.30
C LEU A 250 -12.53 -11.58 -23.18
N TYR A 251 -12.13 -10.55 -22.44
CA TYR A 251 -12.91 -9.34 -22.35
C TYR A 251 -12.23 -8.24 -23.16
N GLN A 252 -12.99 -7.64 -24.06
CA GLN A 252 -12.62 -6.44 -24.78
C GLN A 252 -13.83 -5.51 -24.74
N HIS A 253 -13.63 -4.28 -24.28
CA HIS A 253 -14.70 -3.31 -24.19
C HIS A 253 -15.30 -3.06 -25.57
N ASN A 254 -16.62 -3.19 -25.66
CA ASN A 254 -17.39 -2.79 -26.82
C ASN A 254 -18.12 -1.46 -26.49
N PRO A 255 -17.85 -0.36 -27.24
CA PRO A 255 -18.51 0.93 -27.04
C PRO A 255 -20.04 0.88 -27.09
N ASP A 256 -20.61 -0.11 -27.80
CA ASP A 256 -22.05 -0.32 -27.92
C ASP A 256 -22.67 -1.03 -26.69
N THR A 257 -21.85 -1.42 -25.71
CA THR A 257 -22.28 -2.18 -24.53
C THR A 257 -22.03 -1.39 -23.25
N THR A 258 -22.82 -1.69 -22.21
CA THR A 258 -22.62 -1.11 -20.88
C THR A 258 -21.21 -1.40 -20.38
N PRO A 259 -20.40 -0.36 -20.07
CA PRO A 259 -19.03 -0.55 -19.64
C PRO A 259 -18.97 -1.13 -18.23
N ARG A 260 -17.94 -1.93 -17.95
CA ARG A 260 -17.64 -2.39 -16.59
C ARG A 260 -16.87 -1.31 -15.85
N LEU A 261 -17.59 -0.50 -15.07
CA LEU A 261 -17.06 0.67 -14.38
C LEU A 261 -16.24 0.27 -13.14
N VAL A 262 -15.10 0.94 -12.97
CA VAL A 262 -14.17 0.71 -11.85
C VAL A 262 -14.19 1.91 -10.90
N ILE A 263 -14.24 1.64 -9.61
CA ILE A 263 -14.26 2.64 -8.53
C ILE A 263 -12.97 2.62 -7.71
N GLN A 264 -12.59 3.78 -7.15
CA GLN A 264 -11.46 3.95 -6.24
C GLN A 264 -11.79 4.99 -5.14
N PRO A 265 -11.75 4.64 -3.84
CA PRO A 265 -11.48 3.32 -3.27
C PRO A 265 -12.64 2.33 -3.48
N GLY A 266 -12.39 1.04 -3.21
CA GLY A 266 -13.47 0.09 -2.91
C GLY A 266 -14.27 0.51 -1.67
N SER A 267 -15.46 -0.05 -1.48
CA SER A 267 -16.39 0.33 -0.40
C SER A 267 -16.01 -0.21 0.98
N GLY A 268 -15.37 -1.37 1.05
CA GLY A 268 -14.78 -1.86 2.29
C GLY A 268 -13.67 -0.92 2.75
N THR A 269 -12.71 -0.62 1.88
CA THR A 269 -11.65 0.35 2.16
C THR A 269 -12.22 1.74 2.50
N LEU A 270 -13.27 2.20 1.81
CA LEU A 270 -13.92 3.48 2.13
C LEU A 270 -14.53 3.49 3.54
N ASN A 271 -15.18 2.40 3.95
CA ASN A 271 -15.75 2.31 5.29
C ASN A 271 -14.65 2.42 6.36
N ASP A 272 -13.52 1.75 6.15
CA ASP A 272 -12.34 1.87 7.02
C ASP A 272 -11.82 3.32 7.05
N MET A 273 -11.76 3.99 5.89
CA MET A 273 -11.38 5.41 5.80
C MET A 273 -12.33 6.33 6.59
N LEU A 274 -13.65 6.08 6.51
CA LEU A 274 -14.67 6.85 7.23
C LEU A 274 -14.54 6.66 8.74
N GLU A 275 -14.47 5.42 9.20
CA GLU A 275 -14.31 5.08 10.62
C GLU A 275 -13.02 5.71 11.18
N PHE A 276 -11.93 5.62 10.41
CA PHE A 276 -10.66 6.23 10.77
C PHE A 276 -10.78 7.75 10.89
N ALA A 277 -11.33 8.42 9.88
CA ALA A 277 -11.47 9.88 9.87
C ALA A 277 -12.35 10.39 11.03
N GLU A 278 -13.43 9.68 11.35
CA GLU A 278 -14.30 10.01 12.48
C GLU A 278 -13.60 9.80 13.83
N THR A 279 -12.85 8.71 13.96
CA THR A 279 -12.07 8.41 15.18
C THR A 279 -11.01 9.46 15.42
N MET A 280 -10.32 9.92 14.37
CA MET A 280 -9.30 10.96 14.48
C MET A 280 -9.89 12.31 14.89
N CYS A 281 -11.04 12.70 14.35
CA CYS A 281 -11.73 13.92 14.79
C CYS A 281 -12.11 13.84 16.28
N ARG A 282 -12.76 12.73 16.70
CA ARG A 282 -13.15 12.50 18.10
C ARG A 282 -11.95 12.52 19.05
N PHE A 283 -10.82 11.96 18.64
CA PHE A 283 -9.59 11.95 19.43
C PHE A 283 -9.05 13.37 19.64
N THR A 284 -9.01 14.20 18.60
CA THR A 284 -8.57 15.60 18.70
C THR A 284 -9.51 16.43 19.58
N GLU A 285 -10.83 16.25 19.44
CA GLU A 285 -11.83 16.91 20.30
C GLU A 285 -11.64 16.54 21.79
N ARG A 286 -11.42 15.25 22.09
CA ARG A 286 -11.13 14.80 23.46
C ARG A 286 -9.84 15.40 24.01
N ARG A 287 -8.79 15.48 23.18
CA ARG A 287 -7.53 16.14 23.55
C ARG A 287 -7.77 17.61 23.88
N ARG A 288 -8.53 18.32 23.05
CA ARG A 288 -8.90 19.73 23.28
C ARG A 288 -9.62 19.91 24.61
N ALA A 289 -10.66 19.13 24.88
CA ALA A 289 -11.38 19.17 26.16
C ALA A 289 -10.47 18.86 27.37
N THR A 290 -9.49 17.96 27.19
CA THR A 290 -8.50 17.65 28.24
C THR A 290 -7.57 18.85 28.50
N VAL A 291 -7.14 19.57 27.46
CA VAL A 291 -6.32 20.79 27.60
C VAL A 291 -7.11 21.90 28.30
N GLU A 292 -8.37 22.09 27.92
CA GLU A 292 -9.28 23.07 28.53
C GLU A 292 -9.47 22.82 30.03
N ALA A 293 -9.65 21.55 30.43
CA ALA A 293 -9.90 21.17 31.82
C ALA A 293 -8.64 21.11 32.72
N ARG A 294 -7.42 21.18 32.15
CA ARG A 294 -6.17 21.08 32.91
C ARG A 294 -5.86 22.38 33.68
N ALA A 295 -5.91 22.27 35.00
CA ALA A 295 -5.63 23.38 35.91
C ALA A 295 -4.13 23.68 36.07
N ASP A 296 -3.25 22.73 35.73
CA ASP A 296 -1.78 22.84 35.85
C ASP A 296 -1.12 23.64 34.71
N TYR A 297 -1.88 24.08 33.71
CA TYR A 297 -1.37 24.86 32.59
C TYR A 297 -1.48 26.36 32.81
N THR A 298 -0.40 27.08 32.49
CA THR A 298 -0.42 28.54 32.30
C THR A 298 -1.35 28.91 31.15
N GLU A 299 -1.91 30.12 31.17
CA GLU A 299 -2.79 30.62 30.10
C GLU A 299 -2.09 30.58 28.74
N GLU A 300 -0.85 31.09 28.66
CA GLU A 300 -0.05 31.08 27.43
C GLU A 300 0.15 29.66 26.86
N ARG A 301 0.48 28.70 27.72
CA ARG A 301 0.65 27.30 27.31
C ARG A 301 -0.67 26.72 26.81
N ARG A 302 -1.78 27.02 27.49
CA ARG A 302 -3.12 26.56 27.11
C ARG A 302 -3.49 27.09 25.72
N ASP A 303 -3.31 28.38 25.47
CA ASP A 303 -3.68 29.02 24.22
C ASP A 303 -2.92 28.47 23.01
N ILE A 304 -1.61 28.23 23.16
CA ILE A 304 -0.78 27.61 22.11
C ILE A 304 -1.34 26.22 21.76
N LEU A 305 -1.54 25.37 22.76
CA LEU A 305 -2.02 23.99 22.55
C LEU A 305 -3.42 23.94 21.94
N LEU A 306 -4.32 24.82 22.37
CA LEU A 306 -5.67 24.89 21.82
C LEU A 306 -5.65 25.36 20.37
N THR A 307 -4.78 26.31 20.02
CA THR A 307 -4.58 26.76 18.64
C THR A 307 -4.09 25.61 17.75
N ASP A 308 -3.09 24.85 18.21
CA ASP A 308 -2.56 23.70 17.46
C ASP A 308 -3.63 22.62 17.26
N LEU A 309 -4.37 22.28 18.32
CA LEU A 309 -5.47 21.30 18.26
C LEU A 309 -6.62 21.77 17.37
N GLN A 310 -6.87 23.08 17.30
CA GLN A 310 -7.88 23.65 16.42
C GLN A 310 -7.47 23.56 14.94
N ASN A 311 -6.20 23.83 14.63
CA ASN A 311 -5.64 23.62 13.29
C ASN A 311 -5.67 22.14 12.88
N GLU A 312 -5.27 21.24 13.80
CA GLU A 312 -5.32 19.79 13.60
C GLU A 312 -6.75 19.30 13.34
N LEU A 313 -7.73 19.77 14.13
CA LEU A 313 -9.13 19.42 13.97
C LEU A 313 -9.71 19.95 12.65
N ALA A 314 -9.30 21.15 12.21
CA ALA A 314 -9.71 21.69 10.92
C ALA A 314 -9.25 20.81 9.76
N LEU A 315 -7.97 20.39 9.75
CA LEU A 315 -7.43 19.49 8.73
C LEU A 315 -8.07 18.10 8.76
N ARG A 316 -8.28 17.53 9.95
CA ARG A 316 -8.96 16.23 10.11
C ARG A 316 -10.42 16.29 9.67
N SER A 317 -11.11 17.38 9.98
CA SER A 317 -12.50 17.60 9.56
C SER A 317 -12.59 17.76 8.05
N GLN A 318 -11.69 18.54 7.44
CA GLN A 318 -11.63 18.69 5.99
C GLN A 318 -11.39 17.34 5.29
N TRP A 319 -10.50 16.48 5.83
CA TRP A 319 -10.31 15.12 5.33
C TRP A 319 -11.57 14.26 5.50
N ARG A 320 -12.18 14.25 6.69
CA ARG A 320 -13.43 13.52 6.95
C ARG A 320 -14.52 13.93 5.97
N ASP A 321 -14.67 15.22 5.73
CA ASP A 321 -15.71 15.76 4.86
C ASP A 321 -15.41 15.41 3.39
N TYR A 322 -14.13 15.35 2.99
CA TYR A 322 -13.72 14.78 1.71
C TYR A 322 -14.09 13.29 1.58
N VAL A 323 -13.75 12.44 2.57
CA VAL A 323 -14.10 11.00 2.52
C VAL A 323 -15.62 10.82 2.45
N LYS A 324 -16.40 11.64 3.17
CA LYS A 324 -17.87 11.67 3.07
C LYS A 324 -18.35 12.09 1.68
N SER A 325 -17.66 13.04 1.03
CA SER A 325 -18.03 13.50 -0.32
C SER A 325 -17.88 12.41 -1.39
N ILE A 326 -17.00 11.42 -1.16
CA ILE A 326 -16.79 10.28 -2.06
C ILE A 326 -17.56 9.02 -1.61
N ALA A 327 -18.50 9.13 -0.68
CA ALA A 327 -19.18 7.99 -0.06
C ALA A 327 -20.05 7.17 -1.03
N ALA A 328 -20.63 7.82 -2.06
CA ALA A 328 -21.40 7.14 -3.10
C ALA A 328 -20.46 6.45 -4.11
N PRO A 329 -20.62 5.15 -4.43
CA PRO A 329 -19.79 4.46 -5.42
C PRO A 329 -19.66 5.19 -6.76
N GLU A 330 -20.76 5.77 -7.24
CA GLU A 330 -20.84 6.50 -8.50
C GLU A 330 -19.96 7.76 -8.49
N SER A 331 -19.80 8.40 -7.33
CA SER A 331 -18.94 9.58 -7.16
C SER A 331 -17.45 9.25 -7.27
N ARG A 332 -17.09 7.96 -7.23
CA ARG A 332 -15.71 7.48 -7.18
C ARG A 332 -15.30 6.55 -8.32
N ILE A 333 -16.02 6.62 -9.43
CA ILE A 333 -15.63 5.96 -10.69
C ILE A 333 -14.36 6.60 -11.24
N ILE A 334 -13.37 5.76 -11.59
CA ILE A 334 -12.07 6.16 -12.16
C ILE A 334 -11.89 5.82 -13.63
N GLY A 335 -12.76 4.96 -14.17
CA GLY A 335 -12.63 4.47 -15.53
C GLY A 335 -13.49 3.24 -15.77
N HIS A 336 -13.20 2.54 -16.85
CA HIS A 336 -13.82 1.26 -17.18
C HIS A 336 -12.79 0.21 -17.58
N VAL A 337 -13.13 -1.06 -17.43
CA VAL A 337 -12.32 -2.16 -17.94
C VAL A 337 -12.29 -2.07 -19.46
N LEU A 338 -11.10 -1.90 -20.03
CA LEU A 338 -10.85 -1.85 -21.48
C LEU A 338 -10.59 -3.24 -22.05
N PHE A 339 -9.73 -4.01 -21.39
CA PHE A 339 -9.27 -5.29 -21.91
C PHE A 339 -8.81 -6.22 -20.78
N SER A 340 -9.09 -7.51 -20.92
CA SER A 340 -8.47 -8.54 -20.10
C SER A 340 -8.47 -9.87 -20.85
N PRO A 341 -7.30 -10.53 -21.00
CA PRO A 341 -7.22 -11.83 -21.64
C PRO A 341 -7.88 -12.92 -20.78
N LYS A 342 -8.12 -14.08 -21.40
CA LYS A 342 -8.43 -15.31 -20.65
C LYS A 342 -7.29 -15.61 -19.67
N VAL A 343 -7.64 -16.02 -18.45
CA VAL A 343 -6.71 -16.65 -17.52
C VAL A 343 -6.19 -17.92 -18.16
N SER A 344 -4.89 -17.96 -18.39
CA SER A 344 -4.23 -19.13 -18.94
C SER A 344 -2.81 -19.25 -18.39
N PRO A 345 -2.25 -20.46 -18.32
CA PRO A 345 -0.81 -20.63 -18.19
C PRO A 345 -0.10 -19.89 -19.33
N GLY A 346 1.01 -19.26 -19.00
CA GLY A 346 1.94 -18.62 -19.90
C GLY A 346 3.37 -18.98 -19.50
N LYS A 347 4.33 -18.53 -20.31
CA LYS A 347 5.75 -18.62 -19.98
C LYS A 347 6.36 -17.24 -19.98
N SER A 348 7.23 -16.95 -19.02
CA SER A 348 8.12 -15.78 -19.08
C SER A 348 9.12 -15.94 -20.24
N PRO A 349 9.80 -14.86 -20.65
CA PRO A 349 10.91 -14.97 -21.61
C PRO A 349 12.01 -15.95 -21.17
N SER A 350 12.19 -16.14 -19.86
CA SER A 350 13.10 -17.13 -19.26
C SER A 350 12.53 -18.56 -19.18
N GLY A 351 11.29 -18.77 -19.61
CA GLY A 351 10.66 -20.09 -19.68
C GLY A 351 9.91 -20.54 -18.42
N GLU A 352 9.88 -19.73 -17.36
CA GLU A 352 9.14 -20.04 -16.13
C GLU A 352 7.63 -20.01 -16.39
N SER A 353 6.90 -20.92 -15.76
CA SER A 353 5.44 -20.88 -15.75
C SER A 353 4.94 -19.58 -15.08
N ARG A 354 4.09 -18.84 -15.79
CA ARG A 354 3.42 -17.64 -15.29
C ARG A 354 1.93 -17.76 -15.49
N LEU A 355 1.13 -17.22 -14.57
CA LEU A 355 -0.31 -17.10 -14.78
C LEU A 355 -0.61 -15.78 -15.50
N ARG A 356 -1.36 -15.84 -16.60
CA ARG A 356 -1.85 -14.64 -17.29
C ARG A 356 -3.08 -14.11 -16.55
N ASP A 357 -2.86 -13.32 -15.51
CA ASP A 357 -3.91 -12.75 -14.66
C ASP A 357 -3.78 -11.23 -14.59
N TRP A 358 -4.21 -10.55 -15.66
CA TRP A 358 -4.15 -9.09 -15.73
C TRP A 358 -5.34 -8.50 -16.46
N ALA A 359 -5.61 -7.23 -16.19
CA ALA A 359 -6.66 -6.44 -16.81
C ALA A 359 -6.20 -4.99 -16.94
N LEU A 360 -6.70 -4.32 -17.97
CA LEU A 360 -6.46 -2.92 -18.26
C LEU A 360 -7.73 -2.12 -18.04
N ILE A 361 -7.59 -1.01 -17.33
CA ILE A 361 -8.63 -0.04 -17.07
C ILE A 361 -8.28 1.22 -17.86
N GLU A 362 -9.16 1.69 -18.72
CA GLU A 362 -9.00 3.00 -19.35
C GLU A 362 -9.51 4.07 -18.38
N LEU A 363 -8.66 5.05 -18.07
CA LEU A 363 -8.91 6.05 -17.04
C LEU A 363 -9.70 7.25 -17.57
N TYR A 364 -10.60 7.77 -16.75
CA TYR A 364 -11.33 9.00 -17.06
C TYR A 364 -10.48 10.24 -16.72
N PRO A 365 -10.20 11.12 -17.71
CA PRO A 365 -9.33 12.28 -17.49
C PRO A 365 -9.85 13.23 -16.41
N ASN A 366 -11.16 13.46 -16.39
CA ASN A 366 -11.80 14.38 -15.46
C ASN A 366 -11.86 13.88 -14.00
N LYS A 367 -11.43 12.63 -13.74
CA LYS A 367 -11.31 12.08 -12.39
C LYS A 367 -9.97 12.40 -11.71
N HIS A 368 -8.98 12.88 -12.45
CA HIS A 368 -7.63 13.14 -11.92
C HIS A 368 -7.40 14.65 -11.81
N GLN A 369 -6.71 15.10 -10.76
CA GLN A 369 -6.30 16.51 -10.66
C GLN A 369 -5.17 16.81 -11.65
N ILE A 370 -4.22 15.87 -11.80
CA ILE A 370 -3.17 15.94 -12.81
C ILE A 370 -3.73 15.50 -14.16
N THR A 371 -3.29 16.17 -15.23
CA THR A 371 -3.53 15.71 -16.61
C THR A 371 -2.98 14.30 -16.79
N LEU A 372 -3.75 13.38 -17.37
CA LEU A 372 -3.30 11.98 -17.51
C LEU A 372 -1.91 11.84 -18.18
N SER A 373 -1.57 12.72 -19.13
CA SER A 373 -0.25 12.73 -19.79
C SER A 373 0.93 12.95 -18.83
N ASP A 374 0.68 13.58 -17.68
CA ASP A 374 1.68 13.91 -16.67
C ASP A 374 1.68 12.92 -15.50
N LEU A 375 0.76 11.95 -15.49
CA LEU A 375 0.73 10.87 -14.49
C LEU A 375 2.03 10.07 -14.53
N LYS A 376 2.54 9.79 -13.34
CA LYS A 376 3.72 8.96 -13.11
C LYS A 376 3.38 7.78 -12.21
N ASN A 377 4.12 6.69 -12.36
CA ASN A 377 4.07 5.57 -11.44
C ASN A 377 4.70 6.00 -10.10
N CYS A 378 3.85 6.39 -9.14
CA CYS A 378 4.27 6.88 -7.83
C CYS A 378 3.71 5.99 -6.71
N VAL A 379 4.60 5.52 -5.84
CA VAL A 379 4.22 4.85 -4.59
C VAL A 379 4.33 5.85 -3.43
N THR A 380 3.38 5.79 -2.49
CA THR A 380 3.53 6.54 -1.24
C THR A 380 4.53 5.79 -0.36
N LEU A 381 5.61 6.46 0.01
CA LEU A 381 6.53 5.98 1.03
C LEU A 381 6.04 6.53 2.36
N THR A 382 5.65 5.66 3.28
CA THR A 382 5.31 6.08 4.65
C THR A 382 6.61 6.42 5.37
N GLN A 383 7.12 7.63 5.19
CA GLN A 383 8.05 8.21 6.13
C GLN A 383 7.21 8.88 7.22
N GLU A 384 6.61 8.07 8.08
CA GLU A 384 6.09 8.52 9.37
C GLU A 384 7.33 8.87 10.22
N LYS A 385 7.92 10.06 10.00
CA LYS A 385 8.85 10.68 10.98
C LYS A 385 8.17 10.70 12.33
N GLY A 386 8.89 10.66 13.46
CA GLY A 386 8.57 10.39 14.90
C GLY A 386 7.87 11.48 15.77
N PHE A 387 6.83 11.13 16.57
CA PHE A 387 6.34 11.67 17.87
C PHE A 387 4.83 11.69 18.26
N MET A 388 4.62 11.17 19.46
CA MET A 388 3.49 11.29 20.40
C MET A 388 3.47 12.63 21.18
N MET A 389 2.28 13.11 21.56
CA MET A 389 1.99 13.96 22.75
C MET A 389 3.06 13.84 23.87
N TRP A 390 3.73 14.85 24.48
CA TRP A 390 3.39 16.23 24.86
C TRP A 390 4.66 17.10 25.17
N SER A 391 4.65 18.32 24.62
CA SER A 391 5.10 19.61 25.21
C SER A 391 6.54 20.16 25.13
N VAL A 392 6.59 21.35 24.50
CA VAL A 392 7.44 22.54 24.71
C VAL A 392 8.68 22.73 23.81
N ALA A 393 8.54 23.76 22.95
CA ALA A 393 9.53 24.75 22.47
C ALA A 393 10.49 24.43 21.31
N TYR A 394 10.26 25.18 20.20
CA TYR A 394 11.18 25.79 19.21
C TYR A 394 12.27 24.86 18.59
N ASP A 395 12.46 24.77 17.27
CA ASP A 395 12.75 25.88 16.34
C ASP A 395 12.61 25.45 14.86
N VAL A 396 12.47 26.47 14.01
CA VAL A 396 12.28 26.43 12.55
C VAL A 396 13.50 25.87 11.79
N THR A 397 13.30 24.99 10.80
CA THR A 397 13.99 25.06 9.49
C THR A 397 13.35 24.15 8.41
N PRO A 398 13.24 24.60 7.14
CA PRO A 398 12.57 23.88 6.06
C PRO A 398 13.53 23.13 5.13
N GLY A 399 13.07 22.00 4.59
CA GLY A 399 13.61 21.41 3.35
C GLY A 399 13.78 19.89 3.42
N TYR A 400 13.17 19.16 2.48
CA TYR A 400 13.81 18.27 1.49
C TYR A 400 12.74 17.50 0.68
N PRO A 401 13.04 17.11 -0.58
CA PRO A 401 12.05 16.84 -1.62
C PRO A 401 11.61 15.37 -1.72
N CYS A 402 10.43 15.17 -2.30
CA CYS A 402 9.88 13.88 -2.74
C CYS A 402 10.84 13.13 -3.69
N ILE A 403 11.09 11.86 -3.39
CA ILE A 403 11.89 10.98 -4.24
C ILE A 403 10.98 10.32 -5.29
N LEU A 404 11.17 10.74 -6.54
CA LEU A 404 10.67 10.11 -7.75
C LEU A 404 11.42 8.80 -8.01
N GLY A 405 10.74 7.67 -7.86
CA GLY A 405 11.24 6.36 -8.29
C GLY A 405 10.87 6.11 -9.76
N LEU A 406 11.87 6.22 -10.65
CA LEU A 406 11.81 5.73 -12.02
C LEU A 406 11.70 4.21 -12.02
N ILE A 407 10.60 3.67 -12.53
CA ILE A 407 10.54 2.31 -13.04
C ILE A 407 10.57 2.43 -14.56
N GLU A 408 11.72 2.19 -15.17
CA GLU A 408 11.80 2.02 -16.61
C GLU A 408 11.19 0.66 -17.01
N PRO A 409 10.42 0.60 -18.09
CA PRO A 409 9.81 -0.64 -18.56
C PRO A 409 10.86 -1.55 -19.22
N LEU A 410 10.81 -2.85 -18.89
CA LEU A 410 11.38 -3.94 -19.69
C LEU A 410 10.60 -4.16 -20.99
#